data_AF-A0A3B8PPQ3-F1
#
_entry.id   AF-A0A3B8PPQ3-F1
#
_cell.length_a   1.000
_cell.length_b   1.000
_cell.length_c   1.000
_cell.angle_alpha   90.00
_cell.angle_beta   90.00
_cell.angle_gamma   90.00
#
_symmetry.space_group_name_H-M   'P 1'
#
loop_
_entity.id
_entity.type
_entity.pdbx_description
1 polymer ?
#
loop_
_entity_poly.entity_id
_entity_poly.type
_entity_poly.pdbx_seq_one_letter_code
_entity_poly.pdbx_strand_id
1 'polypeptide(L)'
;FDVEDYKERLFVYSKQKLADTKSFEEYATQIRHRGRQMMEAIQSRFPDIVLLLSLAHSYVNRTPDAGRKLAQLSSYGLLPAFIDGLIEAAGPRVRIVDGQEQAYGYLTTEDYFRGYHDIKQRALELVPRRLWQKYRRKMEAGVAIFANYQLAVNRTTTRYWPPHYMTPETRLRLFEQNIYHALKTTDEYAWLYSEHMGWWESGYQVPTPDGALQAIRTAREKFTANKPLGFDLDNEIAQARLKMKEATRRKE
;
A
#
# COMPACT_ATOMS: atom_id res chain seq x y z
N PHE A 1 10.65 -4.93 2.33
CA PHE A 1 10.48 -6.33 1.96
C PHE A 1 9.21 -6.42 1.17
N ASP A 2 9.33 -6.84 -0.09
CA ASP A 2 8.20 -6.94 -0.97
C ASP A 2 7.56 -8.33 -0.85
N VAL A 3 6.26 -8.36 -0.56
CA VAL A 3 5.47 -9.59 -0.40
C VAL A 3 4.71 -9.96 -1.68
N GLU A 4 4.93 -9.25 -2.79
CA GLU A 4 4.20 -9.49 -4.03
C GLU A 4 4.40 -10.91 -4.60
N ASP A 5 3.28 -11.53 -5.00
CA ASP A 5 3.25 -12.82 -5.69
C ASP A 5 3.63 -12.64 -7.17
N TYR A 6 4.93 -12.62 -7.48
CA TYR A 6 5.43 -12.47 -8.86
C TYR A 6 5.25 -13.75 -9.71
N LYS A 7 5.91 -14.85 -9.31
CA LYS A 7 5.92 -16.12 -10.07
C LYS A 7 4.92 -17.11 -9.49
N GLU A 8 5.07 -17.39 -8.20
CA GLU A 8 4.20 -18.31 -7.47
C GLU A 8 3.15 -17.51 -6.71
N ARG A 9 1.93 -18.03 -6.63
CA ARG A 9 0.83 -17.43 -5.86
C ARG A 9 0.89 -17.92 -4.41
N LEU A 10 1.97 -17.60 -3.70
CA LEU A 10 2.30 -18.15 -2.39
C LEU A 10 1.17 -17.94 -1.37
N PHE A 11 0.49 -16.79 -1.46
CA PHE A 11 -0.53 -16.44 -0.49
C PHE A 11 -1.96 -16.79 -0.91
N VAL A 12 -2.14 -17.48 -2.04
CA VAL A 12 -3.46 -17.93 -2.53
C VAL A 12 -3.67 -19.40 -2.19
N TYR A 13 -4.55 -19.69 -1.23
CA TYR A 13 -4.76 -21.05 -0.71
C TYR A 13 -5.13 -22.07 -1.80
N SER A 14 -6.07 -21.73 -2.69
CA SER A 14 -6.51 -22.60 -3.78
C SER A 14 -5.44 -22.89 -4.84
N LYS A 15 -4.28 -22.22 -4.78
CA LYS A 15 -3.13 -22.45 -5.65
C LYS A 15 -2.02 -23.25 -4.99
N GLN A 16 -2.17 -23.64 -3.72
CA GLN A 16 -1.15 -24.40 -3.01
C GLN A 16 -1.17 -25.88 -3.39
N LYS A 17 0.02 -26.48 -3.50
CA LYS A 17 0.25 -27.85 -3.99
C LYS A 17 -0.62 -28.93 -3.34
N LEU A 18 -0.91 -28.79 -2.04
CA LEU A 18 -1.66 -29.76 -1.24
C LEU A 18 -3.06 -29.27 -0.84
N ALA A 19 -3.62 -28.24 -1.49
CA ALA A 19 -4.92 -27.67 -1.11
C ALA A 19 -6.08 -28.68 -1.17
N ASP A 20 -5.95 -29.76 -1.94
CA ASP A 20 -6.94 -30.85 -2.03
C ASP A 20 -6.92 -31.79 -0.81
N THR A 21 -5.83 -31.79 -0.03
CA THR A 21 -5.61 -32.74 1.09
C THR A 21 -5.30 -32.07 2.41
N LYS A 22 -5.02 -30.76 2.40
CA LYS A 22 -4.64 -29.96 3.57
C LYS A 22 -5.53 -28.76 3.68
N SER A 23 -6.06 -28.50 4.88
CA SER A 23 -6.99 -27.40 5.12
C SER A 23 -6.29 -26.04 5.08
N PHE A 24 -7.10 -24.98 4.97
CA PHE A 24 -6.61 -23.61 5.08
C PHE A 24 -5.89 -23.37 6.40
N GLU A 25 -6.41 -23.89 7.51
CA GLU A 25 -5.85 -23.74 8.86
C GLU A 25 -4.48 -24.42 8.98
N GLU A 26 -4.30 -25.60 8.36
CA GLU A 26 -2.99 -26.28 8.30
C GLU A 26 -1.96 -25.41 7.56
N TYR A 27 -2.34 -24.85 6.40
CA TYR A 27 -1.48 -23.92 5.65
C TYR A 27 -1.17 -22.64 6.43
N ALA A 28 -2.20 -22.00 6.99
CA ALA A 28 -2.06 -20.78 7.76
C ALA A 28 -1.14 -21.00 8.97
N THR A 29 -1.26 -22.15 9.65
CA THR A 29 -0.37 -22.52 10.76
C THR A 29 1.09 -22.63 10.30
N GLN A 30 1.33 -23.30 9.17
CA GLN A 30 2.67 -23.45 8.63
C GLN A 30 3.26 -22.12 8.16
N ILE A 31 2.47 -21.29 7.47
CA ILE A 31 2.89 -19.97 6.99
C ILE A 31 3.19 -19.02 8.15
N ARG A 32 2.37 -19.04 9.20
CA ARG A 32 2.65 -18.31 10.43
C ARG A 32 3.94 -18.75 11.11
N HIS A 33 4.20 -20.06 11.14
CA HIS A 33 5.46 -20.58 11.64
C HIS A 33 6.65 -20.06 10.82
N ARG A 34 6.54 -20.00 9.48
CA ARG A 34 7.59 -19.39 8.64
C ARG A 34 7.77 -17.89 8.89
N GLY A 35 6.68 -17.16 9.13
CA GLY A 35 6.74 -15.76 9.55
C GLY A 35 7.53 -15.57 10.85
N ARG A 36 7.29 -16.42 11.87
CA ARG A 36 8.07 -16.38 13.12
C ARG A 36 9.56 -16.61 12.87
N GLN A 37 9.89 -17.69 12.15
CA GLN A 37 11.29 -18.03 11.87
C GLN A 37 12.03 -16.91 11.11
N MET A 38 11.35 -16.25 10.16
CA MET A 38 11.93 -15.14 9.44
C MET A 38 12.24 -13.96 10.38
N MET A 39 11.28 -13.57 11.23
CA MET A 39 11.51 -12.48 12.18
C MET A 39 12.59 -12.83 13.21
N GLU A 40 12.59 -14.05 13.74
CA GLU A 40 13.62 -14.55 14.67
C GLU A 40 15.02 -14.45 14.03
N ALA A 41 15.16 -14.91 12.78
CA ALA A 41 16.41 -14.84 12.05
C ALA A 41 16.87 -13.39 11.83
N ILE A 42 15.98 -12.51 11.36
CA ILE A 42 16.30 -11.10 11.13
C ILE A 42 16.72 -10.41 12.43
N GLN A 43 15.90 -10.51 13.48
CA GLN A 43 16.13 -9.79 14.73
C GLN A 43 17.32 -10.34 15.53
N SER A 44 17.75 -11.58 15.28
CA SER A 44 18.98 -12.13 15.86
C SER A 44 20.24 -11.37 15.42
N ARG A 45 20.17 -10.69 14.27
CA ARG A 45 21.25 -9.86 13.72
C ARG A 45 20.95 -8.37 13.86
N PHE A 46 19.68 -7.97 13.73
CA PHE A 46 19.23 -6.59 13.77
C PHE A 46 18.07 -6.43 14.77
N PRO A 47 18.35 -6.37 16.08
CA PRO A 47 17.31 -6.43 17.12
C PRO A 47 16.39 -5.20 17.19
N ASP A 48 16.77 -4.11 16.53
CA ASP A 48 16.08 -2.82 16.41
C ASP A 48 15.64 -2.48 14.98
N ILE A 49 15.51 -3.49 14.11
CA ILE A 49 15.13 -3.29 12.72
C ILE A 49 13.72 -2.68 12.56
N VAL A 50 13.60 -1.82 11.55
CA VAL A 50 12.32 -1.41 10.96
C VAL A 50 12.09 -2.24 9.70
N LEU A 51 11.10 -3.14 9.76
CA LEU A 51 10.72 -3.98 8.63
C LEU A 51 9.56 -3.34 7.87
N LEU A 52 9.87 -2.62 6.78
CA LEU A 52 8.86 -2.08 5.87
C LEU A 52 8.37 -3.16 4.91
N LEU A 53 7.05 -3.36 4.85
CA LEU A 53 6.37 -4.29 3.95
C LEU A 53 5.60 -3.52 2.88
N SER A 54 5.62 -3.97 1.62
CA SER A 54 4.76 -3.38 0.58
C SER A 54 3.28 -3.48 0.96
N LEU A 55 2.88 -4.66 1.44
CA LEU A 55 1.52 -4.99 1.86
C LEU A 55 1.51 -5.80 3.17
N ALA A 56 0.49 -5.62 4.00
CA ALA A 56 0.21 -6.51 5.14
C ALA A 56 -1.31 -6.76 5.31
N HIS A 57 -1.81 -6.83 6.55
CA HIS A 57 -3.23 -7.11 6.83
C HIS A 57 -4.19 -6.12 6.17
N SER A 58 -3.79 -4.85 5.99
CA SER A 58 -4.64 -3.82 5.38
C SER A 58 -4.96 -4.07 3.91
N TYR A 59 -4.17 -4.90 3.22
CA TYR A 59 -4.49 -5.31 1.85
C TYR A 59 -5.70 -6.23 1.82
N VAL A 60 -5.73 -7.19 2.75
CA VAL A 60 -6.73 -8.26 2.77
C VAL A 60 -8.06 -7.77 3.35
N ASN A 61 -8.03 -6.94 4.39
CA ASN A 61 -9.23 -6.49 5.13
C ASN A 61 -10.14 -5.52 4.36
N ARG A 62 -9.72 -5.03 3.18
CA ARG A 62 -10.57 -4.26 2.28
C ARG A 62 -11.65 -5.09 1.62
N THR A 63 -11.43 -6.40 1.53
CA THR A 63 -12.49 -7.33 1.13
C THR A 63 -13.54 -7.41 2.24
N PRO A 64 -14.82 -7.14 1.96
CA PRO A 64 -15.88 -7.28 2.95
C PRO A 64 -15.95 -8.70 3.52
N ASP A 65 -15.98 -8.80 4.85
CA ASP A 65 -15.92 -10.06 5.63
C ASP A 65 -14.68 -10.92 5.33
N ALA A 66 -13.54 -10.28 5.04
CA ALA A 66 -12.30 -10.98 4.70
C ALA A 66 -11.98 -12.10 5.70
N GLY A 67 -12.17 -11.86 7.00
CA GLY A 67 -11.87 -12.85 8.05
C GLY A 67 -12.66 -14.16 7.91
N ARG A 68 -13.83 -14.14 7.28
CA ARG A 68 -14.66 -15.33 7.01
C ARG A 68 -14.39 -15.97 5.66
N LYS A 69 -13.66 -15.27 4.78
CA LYS A 69 -13.50 -15.63 3.36
C LYS A 69 -12.05 -15.92 2.96
N LEU A 70 -11.11 -15.93 3.90
CA LEU A 70 -9.67 -16.02 3.62
C LEU A 70 -9.30 -17.19 2.70
N ALA A 71 -9.91 -18.37 2.90
CA ALA A 71 -9.66 -19.55 2.08
C ALA A 71 -10.14 -19.41 0.63
N GLN A 72 -11.15 -18.56 0.37
CA GLN A 72 -11.76 -18.36 -0.95
C GLN A 72 -11.18 -17.13 -1.68
N LEU A 73 -10.34 -16.32 -1.03
CA LEU A 73 -9.76 -15.15 -1.68
C LEU A 73 -8.87 -15.57 -2.85
N SER A 74 -9.05 -14.90 -3.98
CA SER A 74 -8.23 -15.08 -5.18
C SER A 74 -6.85 -14.44 -5.05
N SER A 75 -6.59 -13.70 -3.97
CA SER A 75 -5.35 -12.96 -3.72
C SER A 75 -5.08 -12.84 -2.22
N TYR A 76 -3.84 -13.12 -1.80
CA TYR A 76 -3.29 -12.89 -0.45
C TYR A 76 -4.07 -13.44 0.77
N GLY A 77 -4.94 -14.44 0.61
CA GLY A 77 -5.72 -15.02 1.72
C GLY A 77 -4.87 -15.61 2.86
N LEU A 78 -3.66 -16.09 2.58
CA LEU A 78 -2.71 -16.61 3.58
C LEU A 78 -1.73 -15.55 4.11
N LEU A 79 -1.68 -14.35 3.53
CA LEU A 79 -0.77 -13.28 3.96
C LEU A 79 -0.96 -12.90 5.44
N PRO A 80 -2.18 -12.75 5.99
CA PRO A 80 -2.37 -12.38 7.40
C PRO A 80 -1.66 -13.33 8.36
N ALA A 81 -1.67 -14.64 8.07
CA ALA A 81 -1.00 -15.64 8.90
C ALA A 81 0.52 -15.44 8.92
N PHE A 82 1.12 -15.08 7.78
CA PHE A 82 2.55 -14.78 7.69
C PHE A 82 2.92 -13.57 8.55
N ILE A 83 2.16 -12.48 8.42
CA ILE A 83 2.39 -11.25 9.19
C ILE A 83 2.14 -11.47 10.68
N ASP A 84 1.14 -12.27 11.06
CA ASP A 84 0.94 -12.67 12.46
C ASP A 84 2.17 -13.38 13.03
N GLY A 85 2.85 -14.20 12.22
CA GLY A 85 4.12 -14.84 12.58
C GLY A 85 5.22 -13.82 12.84
N LEU A 86 5.38 -12.84 11.94
CA LEU A 86 6.34 -11.74 12.13
C LEU A 86 6.06 -10.98 13.43
N ILE A 87 4.80 -10.58 13.66
CA ILE A 87 4.40 -9.84 14.88
C ILE A 87 4.60 -10.69 16.14
N GLU A 88 4.27 -11.98 16.09
CA GLU A 88 4.40 -12.88 17.23
C GLU A 88 5.84 -13.02 17.69
N ALA A 89 6.80 -13.13 16.76
CA ALA A 89 8.23 -13.23 17.09
C ALA A 89 8.90 -11.88 17.37
N ALA A 90 8.35 -10.76 16.88
CA ALA A 90 8.97 -9.44 16.95
C ALA A 90 9.43 -9.06 18.36
N GLY A 91 10.72 -8.76 18.50
CA GLY A 91 11.35 -8.31 19.74
C GLY A 91 10.89 -6.91 20.20
N PRO A 92 11.34 -6.44 21.37
CA PRO A 92 10.90 -5.19 21.96
C PRO A 92 11.26 -3.95 21.14
N ARG A 93 12.37 -3.96 20.38
CA ARG A 93 12.79 -2.81 19.54
C ARG A 93 12.44 -2.92 18.06
N VAL A 94 11.97 -4.09 17.62
CA VAL A 94 11.51 -4.28 16.23
C VAL A 94 10.28 -3.43 15.97
N ARG A 95 10.20 -2.83 14.78
CA ARG A 95 9.01 -2.17 14.22
C ARG A 95 8.66 -2.79 12.86
N ILE A 96 7.38 -2.86 12.55
CA ILE A 96 6.87 -3.39 11.28
C ILE A 96 5.98 -2.31 10.67
N VAL A 97 6.20 -1.98 9.40
CA VAL A 97 5.43 -0.96 8.69
C VAL A 97 4.59 -1.66 7.64
N ASP A 98 3.27 -1.54 7.73
CA ASP A 98 2.37 -1.85 6.61
C ASP A 98 2.41 -0.65 5.66
N GLY A 99 3.07 -0.84 4.53
CA GLY A 99 3.40 0.25 3.64
C GLY A 99 2.28 0.67 2.68
N GLN A 100 1.18 -0.08 2.66
CA GLN A 100 -0.06 0.36 2.04
C GLN A 100 0.04 0.71 0.54
N GLU A 101 0.64 -0.16 -0.28
CA GLU A 101 0.73 0.07 -1.74
C GLU A 101 -0.62 0.26 -2.45
N GLN A 102 -1.72 -0.15 -1.83
CA GLN A 102 -3.06 0.19 -2.32
C GLN A 102 -3.30 1.71 -2.41
N ALA A 103 -2.46 2.52 -1.75
CA ALA A 103 -2.47 3.98 -1.85
C ALA A 103 -2.05 4.51 -3.23
N TYR A 104 -1.44 3.68 -4.09
CA TYR A 104 -1.13 4.05 -5.48
C TYR A 104 -2.38 4.51 -6.26
N GLY A 105 -3.55 3.97 -5.93
CA GLY A 105 -4.83 4.34 -6.54
C GLY A 105 -5.63 5.42 -5.81
N TYR A 106 -5.10 6.00 -4.74
CA TYR A 106 -5.82 6.99 -3.93
C TYR A 106 -5.93 8.34 -4.62
N LEU A 107 -7.11 8.95 -4.51
CA LEU A 107 -7.40 10.22 -5.15
C LEU A 107 -7.96 11.25 -4.19
N THR A 108 -8.66 10.84 -3.13
CA THR A 108 -9.33 11.77 -2.20
C THR A 108 -8.68 11.78 -0.83
N THR A 109 -8.93 12.84 -0.06
CA THR A 109 -8.56 12.92 1.35
C THR A 109 -9.08 11.69 2.12
N GLU A 110 -10.34 11.31 1.89
CA GLU A 110 -10.98 10.19 2.57
C GLU A 110 -10.25 8.86 2.32
N ASP A 111 -9.75 8.63 1.10
CA ASP A 111 -9.01 7.41 0.76
C ASP A 111 -7.82 7.21 1.72
N TYR A 112 -7.04 8.27 1.99
CA TYR A 112 -5.87 8.22 2.87
C TYR A 112 -6.24 7.97 4.34
N PHE A 113 -7.24 8.67 4.87
CA PHE A 113 -7.70 8.46 6.24
C PHE A 113 -8.31 7.07 6.43
N ARG A 114 -9.04 6.58 5.43
CA ARG A 114 -9.56 5.21 5.41
C ARG A 114 -8.43 4.19 5.40
N GLY A 115 -7.40 4.40 4.58
CA GLY A 115 -6.23 3.52 4.55
C GLY A 115 -5.49 3.44 5.88
N TYR A 116 -5.26 4.58 6.54
CA TYR A 116 -4.70 4.59 7.89
C TYR A 116 -5.60 3.85 8.89
N HIS A 117 -6.92 4.04 8.81
CA HIS A 117 -7.87 3.30 9.63
C HIS A 117 -7.88 1.79 9.32
N ASP A 118 -7.70 1.40 8.06
CA ASP A 118 -7.59 0.01 7.64
C ASP A 118 -6.42 -0.67 8.36
N ILE A 119 -5.27 0.00 8.48
CA ILE A 119 -4.09 -0.50 9.21
C ILE A 119 -4.34 -0.46 10.72
N LYS A 120 -4.69 0.68 11.30
CA LYS A 120 -4.70 0.82 12.77
C LYS A 120 -5.87 0.11 13.46
N GLN A 121 -7.00 -0.09 12.76
CA GLN A 121 -8.23 -0.62 13.36
C GLN A 121 -8.78 -1.84 12.63
N ARG A 122 -9.11 -1.74 11.33
CA ARG A 122 -9.81 -2.84 10.64
C ARG A 122 -8.95 -4.09 10.50
N ALA A 123 -7.63 -3.95 10.41
CA ALA A 123 -6.71 -5.08 10.31
C ALA A 123 -6.84 -6.06 11.49
N LEU A 124 -7.30 -5.58 12.66
CA LEU A 124 -7.49 -6.42 13.84
C LEU A 124 -8.55 -7.51 13.67
N GLU A 125 -9.46 -7.38 12.69
CA GLU A 125 -10.37 -8.46 12.29
C GLU A 125 -9.61 -9.71 11.85
N LEU A 126 -8.45 -9.52 11.21
CA LEU A 126 -7.60 -10.59 10.68
C LEU A 126 -6.50 -11.03 11.66
N VAL A 127 -6.39 -10.37 12.80
CA VAL A 127 -5.34 -10.63 13.80
C VAL A 127 -5.94 -11.41 14.98
N PRO A 128 -5.35 -12.54 15.39
CA PRO A 128 -5.75 -13.28 16.57
C PRO A 128 -5.79 -12.37 17.80
N ARG A 129 -6.86 -12.47 18.60
CA ARG A 129 -7.11 -11.58 19.74
C ARG A 129 -5.92 -11.47 20.72
N ARG A 130 -5.20 -12.57 20.94
CA ARG A 130 -3.99 -12.59 21.79
C ARG A 130 -2.85 -11.70 21.30
N LEU A 131 -2.80 -11.39 19.99
CA LEU A 131 -1.79 -10.53 19.39
C LEU A 131 -2.21 -9.06 19.30
N TRP A 132 -3.46 -8.69 19.57
CA TRP A 132 -3.96 -7.33 19.36
C TRP A 132 -3.11 -6.24 20.03
N GLN A 133 -2.69 -6.46 21.26
CA GLN A 133 -1.82 -5.49 21.94
C GLN A 133 -0.44 -5.40 21.29
N LYS A 134 0.12 -6.53 20.84
CA LYS A 134 1.41 -6.55 20.17
C LYS A 134 1.32 -5.91 18.78
N TYR A 135 0.26 -6.20 18.03
CA TYR A 135 -0.05 -5.54 16.76
C TYR A 135 -0.05 -4.02 16.91
N ARG A 136 -0.85 -3.47 17.85
CA ARG A 136 -0.92 -2.02 18.07
C ARG A 136 0.41 -1.36 18.42
N ARG A 137 1.32 -2.08 19.08
CA ARG A 137 2.66 -1.59 19.44
C ARG A 137 3.70 -1.76 18.33
N LYS A 138 3.47 -2.66 17.38
CA LYS A 138 4.47 -3.10 16.41
C LYS A 138 4.15 -2.70 14.99
N MET A 139 2.87 -2.55 14.66
CA MET A 139 2.41 -2.22 13.32
C MET A 139 2.20 -0.72 13.18
N GLU A 140 2.99 -0.15 12.28
CA GLU A 140 2.97 1.25 11.89
C GLU A 140 2.37 1.40 10.51
N ALA A 141 1.77 2.56 10.25
CA ALA A 141 1.25 2.90 8.94
C ALA A 141 2.33 3.59 8.10
N GLY A 142 2.68 2.98 6.98
CA GLY A 142 3.40 3.61 5.88
C GLY A 142 2.44 3.97 4.74
N VAL A 143 2.86 4.87 3.87
CA VAL A 143 2.08 5.21 2.67
C VAL A 143 2.96 5.25 1.44
N ALA A 144 2.60 4.45 0.44
CA ALA A 144 3.27 4.38 -0.84
C ALA A 144 2.65 5.34 -1.86
N ILE A 145 3.49 6.04 -2.63
CA ILE A 145 3.08 6.96 -3.70
C ILE A 145 3.69 6.46 -5.01
N PHE A 146 2.86 6.21 -6.03
CA PHE A 146 3.36 5.85 -7.36
C PHE A 146 3.30 7.06 -8.29
N ALA A 147 4.46 7.71 -8.50
CA ALA A 147 4.53 8.96 -9.24
C ALA A 147 4.07 8.82 -10.69
N ASN A 148 4.43 7.71 -11.35
CA ASN A 148 4.00 7.43 -12.72
C ASN A 148 2.49 7.51 -12.90
N TYR A 149 1.74 6.87 -12.00
CA TYR A 149 0.27 6.86 -12.04
C TYR A 149 -0.31 8.25 -11.83
N GLN A 150 0.12 8.94 -10.79
CA GLN A 150 -0.43 10.25 -10.41
C GLN A 150 -0.10 11.34 -11.45
N LEU A 151 1.10 11.29 -12.03
CA LEU A 151 1.55 12.21 -13.07
C LEU A 151 1.17 11.78 -14.50
N ALA A 152 0.51 10.62 -14.63
CA ALA A 152 0.12 10.00 -15.89
C ALA A 152 1.26 9.93 -16.93
N VAL A 153 2.44 9.52 -16.48
CA VAL A 153 3.63 9.39 -17.33
C VAL A 153 3.41 8.27 -18.37
N ASN A 154 3.86 8.52 -19.60
CA ASN A 154 3.65 7.64 -20.75
C ASN A 154 4.30 6.26 -20.51
N ARG A 155 3.69 5.20 -21.08
CA ARG A 155 3.96 3.75 -20.86
C ARG A 155 3.52 3.15 -19.53
N THR A 156 3.27 3.95 -18.50
CA THR A 156 2.90 3.44 -17.18
C THR A 156 1.44 3.66 -16.82
N THR A 157 0.83 4.77 -17.26
CA THR A 157 -0.54 5.10 -16.86
C THR A 157 -1.52 4.74 -17.95
N THR A 158 -2.32 3.71 -17.68
CA THR A 158 -3.28 3.15 -18.62
C THR A 158 -4.59 3.94 -18.62
N ARG A 159 -5.42 3.70 -19.65
CA ARG A 159 -6.78 4.25 -19.75
C ARG A 159 -7.73 3.86 -18.60
N TYR A 160 -7.30 2.96 -17.71
CA TYR A 160 -8.07 2.45 -16.58
C TYR A 160 -7.82 3.24 -15.29
N TRP A 161 -7.08 4.36 -15.36
CA TRP A 161 -6.73 5.19 -14.22
C TRP A 161 -7.22 6.63 -14.39
N PRO A 162 -7.86 7.25 -13.38
CA PRO A 162 -8.38 8.61 -13.51
C PRO A 162 -7.35 9.69 -13.90
N PRO A 163 -6.09 9.68 -13.41
CA PRO A 163 -5.09 10.67 -13.82
C PRO A 163 -4.84 10.74 -15.34
N HIS A 164 -5.08 9.65 -16.08
CA HIS A 164 -5.00 9.63 -17.55
C HIS A 164 -5.90 10.69 -18.21
N TYR A 165 -7.04 11.02 -17.59
CA TYR A 165 -8.05 11.95 -18.11
C TYR A 165 -7.96 13.37 -17.53
N MET A 166 -6.95 13.64 -16.71
CA MET A 166 -6.68 14.96 -16.12
C MET A 166 -5.70 15.77 -16.98
N THR A 167 -5.73 17.09 -16.86
CA THR A 167 -4.71 17.97 -17.47
C THR A 167 -3.37 17.84 -16.72
N PRO A 168 -2.24 18.20 -17.35
CA PRO A 168 -0.93 18.22 -16.68
C PRO A 168 -0.93 19.00 -15.36
N GLU A 169 -1.56 20.17 -15.31
CA GLU A 169 -1.63 21.03 -14.13
C GLU A 169 -2.41 20.37 -12.99
N THR A 170 -3.53 19.72 -13.32
CA THR A 170 -4.33 18.98 -12.35
C THR A 170 -3.59 17.75 -11.83
N ARG A 171 -2.79 17.07 -12.66
CA ARG A 171 -1.94 15.95 -12.20
C ARG A 171 -0.87 16.41 -11.22
N LEU A 172 -0.27 17.58 -11.43
CA LEU A 172 0.68 18.17 -10.48
C LEU A 172 0.01 18.51 -9.14
N ARG A 173 -1.19 19.09 -9.17
CA ARG A 173 -1.99 19.34 -7.96
C ARG A 173 -2.39 18.04 -7.25
N LEU A 174 -2.78 17.01 -8.00
CA LEU A 174 -3.08 15.68 -7.44
C LEU A 174 -1.84 15.07 -6.79
N PHE A 175 -0.68 15.18 -7.43
CA PHE A 175 0.58 14.68 -6.90
C PHE A 175 0.97 15.39 -5.60
N GLU A 176 0.85 16.73 -5.55
CA GLU A 176 1.03 17.51 -4.31
C GLU A 176 0.06 17.06 -3.20
N GLN A 177 -1.23 16.96 -3.52
CA GLN A 177 -2.27 16.51 -2.60
C GLN A 177 -1.95 15.13 -2.02
N ASN A 178 -1.57 14.18 -2.87
CA ASN A 178 -1.30 12.81 -2.49
C ASN A 178 -0.06 12.70 -1.59
N ILE A 179 1.00 13.46 -1.87
CA ILE A 179 2.16 13.54 -0.98
C ILE A 179 1.78 14.16 0.36
N TYR A 180 1.02 15.25 0.35
CA TYR A 180 0.58 15.92 1.59
C TYR A 180 -0.24 14.97 2.47
N HIS A 181 -1.19 14.23 1.88
CA HIS A 181 -2.00 13.27 2.64
C HIS A 181 -1.19 12.05 3.10
N ALA A 182 -0.28 11.53 2.27
CA ALA A 182 0.62 10.46 2.69
C ALA A 182 1.43 10.84 3.94
N LEU A 183 1.95 12.06 3.99
CA LEU A 183 2.66 12.59 5.17
C LEU A 183 1.72 12.79 6.38
N LYS A 184 0.46 13.17 6.15
CA LYS A 184 -0.57 13.31 7.20
C LYS A 184 -1.04 11.97 7.78
N THR A 185 -0.94 10.88 7.03
CA THR A 185 -1.52 9.57 7.39
C THR A 185 -0.47 8.46 7.47
N THR A 186 0.77 8.80 7.79
CA THR A 186 1.84 7.85 8.12
C THR A 186 2.33 8.07 9.55
N ASP A 187 2.81 7.00 10.19
CA ASP A 187 3.49 7.08 11.48
C ASP A 187 4.94 7.60 11.32
N GLU A 188 5.64 7.23 10.24
CA GLU A 188 7.04 7.68 10.01
C GLU A 188 7.48 7.66 8.54
N TYR A 189 7.04 6.68 7.74
CA TYR A 189 7.55 6.47 6.39
C TYR A 189 6.47 6.64 5.32
N ALA A 190 6.64 7.68 4.50
CA ALA A 190 6.04 7.74 3.17
C ALA A 190 7.14 7.56 2.12
N TRP A 191 6.91 6.75 1.09
CA TRP A 191 7.87 6.57 0.00
C TRP A 191 7.25 6.83 -1.36
N LEU A 192 8.11 7.26 -2.28
CA LEU A 192 7.76 7.53 -3.66
C LEU A 192 8.44 6.48 -4.53
N TYR A 193 7.62 5.73 -5.25
CA TYR A 193 8.04 4.81 -6.29
C TYR A 193 7.81 5.43 -7.67
N SER A 194 8.71 5.13 -8.60
CA SER A 194 8.53 5.46 -10.01
C SER A 194 9.27 4.49 -10.91
N GLU A 195 8.66 4.12 -12.02
CA GLU A 195 9.22 3.26 -13.04
C GLU A 195 9.79 4.09 -14.18
N HIS A 196 11.09 3.89 -14.45
CA HIS A 196 11.80 4.50 -15.58
C HIS A 196 11.75 6.03 -15.65
N MET A 197 11.31 6.71 -14.59
CA MET A 197 11.33 8.16 -14.51
C MET A 197 12.76 8.64 -14.26
N GLY A 198 13.23 9.50 -15.15
CA GLY A 198 14.44 10.28 -15.05
C GLY A 198 14.29 11.35 -13.98
N TRP A 199 14.36 10.96 -12.72
CA TRP A 199 14.59 11.91 -11.65
C TRP A 199 16.08 12.29 -11.68
N TRP A 200 16.40 13.57 -11.50
CA TRP A 200 17.80 14.04 -11.40
C TRP A 200 18.68 13.50 -12.55
N GLU A 201 19.92 13.06 -12.26
CA GLU A 201 20.88 12.52 -13.23
C GLU A 201 20.79 10.98 -13.35
N SER A 202 19.61 10.40 -13.16
CA SER A 202 19.46 8.93 -13.09
C SER A 202 19.68 8.19 -14.41
N GLY A 203 19.79 8.90 -15.54
CA GLY A 203 19.99 8.30 -16.87
C GLY A 203 18.79 7.53 -17.42
N TYR A 204 17.64 7.54 -16.72
CA TYR A 204 16.41 6.94 -17.22
C TYR A 204 15.79 7.79 -18.34
N GLN A 205 15.13 7.10 -19.27
CA GLN A 205 14.68 7.68 -20.54
C GLN A 205 13.37 8.49 -20.43
N VAL A 206 12.56 8.28 -19.39
CA VAL A 206 11.25 8.92 -19.29
C VAL A 206 11.38 10.20 -18.46
N PRO A 207 11.23 11.40 -19.06
CA PRO A 207 11.44 12.64 -18.31
C PRO A 207 10.41 12.79 -17.19
N THR A 208 10.89 13.24 -16.03
CA THR A 208 10.00 13.66 -14.94
C THR A 208 9.26 14.92 -15.37
N PRO A 209 7.91 14.99 -15.25
CA PRO A 209 7.17 16.18 -15.60
C PRO A 209 7.64 17.43 -14.85
N ASP A 210 7.75 18.54 -15.58
CA ASP A 210 8.08 19.85 -15.00
C ASP A 210 7.13 20.20 -13.86
N GLY A 211 7.67 20.71 -12.76
CA GLY A 211 6.89 21.03 -11.56
C GLY A 211 6.70 19.88 -10.57
N ALA A 212 7.00 18.62 -10.92
CA ALA A 212 6.83 17.49 -9.98
C ALA A 212 7.70 17.63 -8.70
N LEU A 213 8.94 18.10 -8.85
CA LEU A 213 9.80 18.41 -7.69
C LEU A 213 9.23 19.56 -6.84
N GLN A 214 8.62 20.55 -7.47
CA GLN A 214 7.99 21.65 -6.75
C GLN A 214 6.75 21.17 -5.99
N ALA A 215 5.93 20.30 -6.58
CA ALA A 215 4.80 19.68 -5.89
C ALA A 215 5.24 18.92 -4.63
N ILE A 216 6.34 18.16 -4.69
CA ILE A 216 6.92 17.51 -3.50
C ILE A 216 7.32 18.53 -2.43
N ARG A 217 8.03 19.61 -2.82
CA ARG A 217 8.47 20.66 -1.89
C ARG A 217 7.28 21.37 -1.24
N THR A 218 6.32 21.81 -2.04
CA THR A 218 5.11 22.51 -1.56
C THR A 218 4.30 21.63 -0.60
N ALA A 219 4.09 20.35 -0.92
CA ALA A 219 3.39 19.42 -0.04
C ALA A 219 4.09 19.28 1.32
N ARG A 220 5.42 19.11 1.30
CA ARG A 220 6.24 19.02 2.52
C ARG A 220 6.20 20.31 3.34
N GLU A 221 6.36 21.47 2.68
CA GLU A 221 6.29 22.77 3.34
C GLU A 221 4.93 23.00 4.01
N LYS A 222 3.83 22.68 3.32
CA LYS A 222 2.47 22.77 3.88
C LYS A 222 2.30 21.83 5.07
N PHE A 223 2.75 20.59 4.96
CA PHE A 223 2.70 19.62 6.06
C PHE A 223 3.50 20.09 7.29
N THR A 224 4.77 20.47 7.10
CA THR A 224 5.66 20.91 8.19
C THR A 224 5.17 22.21 8.85
N ALA A 225 4.59 23.13 8.08
CA ALA A 225 4.02 24.37 8.59
C ALA A 225 2.59 24.20 9.14
N ASN A 226 2.04 22.98 9.15
CA ASN A 226 0.65 22.67 9.52
C ASN A 226 -0.38 23.55 8.77
N LYS A 227 -0.12 23.84 7.50
CA LYS A 227 -1.01 24.60 6.61
C LYS A 227 -1.92 23.65 5.84
N PRO A 228 -3.17 24.05 5.52
CA PRO A 228 -4.03 23.27 4.65
C PRO A 228 -3.48 23.21 3.22
N LEU A 229 -3.98 22.25 2.43
CA LEU A 229 -3.65 22.16 1.00
C LEU A 229 -4.00 23.42 0.22
N GLY A 230 -5.10 24.10 0.59
CA GLY A 230 -5.50 25.37 -0.01
C GLY A 230 -6.17 25.24 -1.38
N PHE A 231 -6.48 24.02 -1.81
CA PHE A 231 -7.30 23.72 -2.98
C PHE A 231 -8.04 22.40 -2.75
N ASP A 232 -9.02 22.14 -3.62
CA ASP A 232 -9.76 20.88 -3.69
C ASP A 232 -9.77 20.39 -5.16
N LEU A 233 -9.88 19.08 -5.35
CA LEU A 233 -9.87 18.40 -6.66
C LEU A 233 -11.10 17.53 -6.89
N ASP A 234 -12.13 17.60 -6.04
CA ASP A 234 -13.29 16.71 -6.12
C ASP A 234 -13.96 16.75 -7.50
N ASN A 235 -14.11 17.95 -8.07
CA ASN A 235 -14.69 18.13 -9.41
C ASN A 235 -13.81 17.50 -10.50
N GLU A 236 -12.52 17.79 -10.51
CA GLU A 236 -11.58 17.23 -11.48
C GLU A 236 -11.49 15.70 -11.39
N ILE A 237 -11.50 15.15 -10.17
CA ILE A 237 -11.52 13.71 -9.91
C ILE A 237 -12.83 13.08 -10.42
N ALA A 238 -13.98 13.70 -10.14
CA ALA A 238 -15.28 13.22 -10.60
C ALA A 238 -15.36 13.20 -12.14
N GLN A 239 -14.91 14.27 -12.80
CA GLN A 239 -14.88 14.36 -14.27
C GLN A 239 -13.93 13.32 -14.87
N ALA A 240 -12.75 13.12 -14.27
CA ALA A 240 -11.80 12.11 -14.71
C ALA A 240 -12.37 10.68 -14.59
N ARG A 241 -13.06 10.37 -13.48
CA ARG A 241 -13.75 9.09 -13.28
C ARG A 241 -14.86 8.87 -14.30
N LEU A 242 -15.64 9.90 -14.63
CA LEU A 242 -16.69 9.83 -15.65
C LEU A 242 -16.12 9.51 -17.04
N LYS A 243 -15.12 10.29 -17.47
CA LYS A 243 -14.42 10.08 -18.76
C LYS A 243 -13.80 8.69 -18.85
N MET A 244 -13.19 8.23 -17.76
CA MET A 244 -12.65 6.87 -17.65
C MET A 244 -13.73 5.82 -17.89
N LYS A 245 -14.86 5.92 -17.17
CA LYS A 245 -15.98 4.98 -17.29
C LYS A 245 -16.54 4.94 -18.72
N GLU A 246 -16.68 6.10 -19.36
CA GLU A 246 -17.15 6.19 -20.75
C GLU A 246 -16.17 5.54 -21.74
N ALA A 247 -14.87 5.79 -21.56
CA ALA A 247 -13.82 5.24 -22.42
C ALA A 247 -13.63 3.72 -22.25
N THR A 248 -13.84 3.19 -21.05
CA THR A 248 -13.73 1.73 -20.80
C THR A 248 -14.98 0.97 -21.21
N ARG A 249 -16.18 1.56 -21.14
CA ARG A 249 -17.45 0.93 -21.54
C ARG A 249 -17.54 0.64 -23.04
N ARG A 250 -16.90 1.44 -23.89
CA ARG A 250 -16.98 1.31 -25.36
C ARG A 250 -16.24 0.07 -25.93
N LYS A 251 -15.71 -0.82 -25.09
CA LYS A 251 -14.91 -1.98 -25.50
C LYS A 251 -15.27 -3.28 -24.77
N GLU A 252 -16.39 -3.31 -24.06
CA GLU A 252 -17.09 -4.55 -23.64
C GLU A 252 -18.25 -4.79 -24.60
#